data_AF-A0A7W0M1T4-F1
#
_entry.id   AF-A0A7W0M1T4-F1
#
_cell.length_a   1.000
_cell.length_b   1.000
_cell.length_c   1.000
_cell.angle_alpha   90.00
_cell.angle_beta   90.00
_cell.angle_gamma   90.00
#
_symmetry.space_group_name_H-M   'P 1'
#
loop_
_entity.id
_entity.type
_entity.pdbx_description
1 polymer ?
#
loop_
_entity_poly.entity_id
_entity_poly.type
_entity_poly.pdbx_seq_one_letter_code
_entity_poly.pdbx_strand_id
1 'polypeptide(L)'
;MPVESVFSKLEPLLPTVQKPIQYVGGELNSTTKGWDTVSVRWALMYPDAYEVGLPNQGVQILYEILNERDWILAERTYSVFSDMEQVMREHGIPQFT
;
A
#
# COMPACT_ATOMS: atom_id res chain seq x y z
N MET A 1 -17.82 -5.41 2.67
CA MET A 1 -17.09 -6.55 2.05
C MET A 1 -15.78 -6.64 2.80
N PRO A 2 -15.47 -7.79 3.42
CA PRO A 2 -14.17 -7.96 4.06
C PRO A 2 -13.09 -7.83 2.98
N VAL A 3 -12.07 -7.03 3.24
CA VAL A 3 -10.90 -6.94 2.37
C VAL A 3 -10.08 -8.20 2.57
N GLU A 4 -9.93 -8.98 1.52
CA GLU A 4 -9.06 -10.15 1.54
C GLU A 4 -7.62 -9.70 1.29
N SER A 5 -6.72 -10.04 2.21
CA SER A 5 -5.30 -9.75 2.04
C SER A 5 -4.71 -10.62 0.93
N VAL A 6 -3.92 -10.01 0.05
CA VAL A 6 -3.15 -10.73 -0.98
C VAL A 6 -1.80 -11.24 -0.47
N PHE A 7 -1.45 -10.94 0.79
CA PHE A 7 -0.13 -11.21 1.34
C PHE A 7 0.26 -12.69 1.31
N SER A 8 -0.68 -13.61 1.54
CA SER A 8 -0.41 -15.06 1.48
C SER A 8 0.01 -15.56 0.09
N LYS A 9 -0.45 -14.88 -0.97
CA LYS A 9 -0.03 -15.15 -2.36
C LYS A 9 1.29 -14.45 -2.69
N LEU A 10 1.54 -13.31 -2.05
CA LEU A 10 2.70 -12.46 -2.28
C LEU A 10 3.97 -12.98 -1.60
N GLU A 11 3.86 -13.35 -0.33
CA GLU A 11 4.97 -13.73 0.55
C GLU A 11 5.93 -14.77 -0.05
N PRO A 12 5.46 -15.86 -0.69
CA PRO A 12 6.34 -16.86 -1.31
C PRO A 12 7.14 -16.32 -2.50
N LEU A 13 6.68 -15.23 -3.13
CA LEU A 13 7.26 -14.64 -4.33
C LEU A 13 8.24 -13.51 -4.00
N LEU A 14 8.17 -12.92 -2.80
CA LEU A 14 9.06 -11.83 -2.38
C LEU A 14 10.56 -12.14 -2.56
N PRO A 15 11.08 -13.36 -2.31
CA PRO A 15 12.49 -13.67 -2.52
C PRO A 15 12.97 -13.53 -3.98
N THR A 16 12.07 -13.42 -4.96
CA THR A 16 12.42 -13.33 -6.38
C THR A 16 12.57 -11.90 -6.90
N VAL A 17 12.30 -10.89 -6.07
CA VAL A 17 12.39 -9.47 -6.45
C VAL A 17 13.53 -8.76 -5.70
N GLN A 18 13.99 -7.61 -6.22
CA GLN A 18 15.16 -6.91 -5.71
C GLN A 18 14.94 -6.26 -4.33
N LYS A 19 13.74 -5.75 -4.06
CA LYS A 19 13.42 -4.99 -2.84
C LYS A 19 12.18 -5.53 -2.10
N PRO A 20 12.20 -6.79 -1.64
CA PRO A 20 11.03 -7.45 -1.05
C PRO A 20 10.44 -6.71 0.16
N ILE A 21 11.29 -6.07 0.95
CA ILE A 21 10.88 -5.34 2.16
C ILE A 21 9.93 -4.17 1.86
N GLN A 22 9.90 -3.66 0.62
CA GLN A 22 8.98 -2.59 0.24
C GLN A 22 7.53 -3.06 0.11
N TYR A 23 7.30 -4.38 0.05
CA TYR A 23 6.00 -4.97 -0.26
C TYR A 23 5.37 -5.73 0.92
N VAL A 24 6.02 -5.75 2.10
CA VAL A 24 5.50 -6.46 3.29
C VAL A 24 4.60 -5.60 4.19
N GLY A 25 4.52 -4.30 3.94
CA GLY A 25 3.79 -3.35 4.79
C GLY A 25 4.52 -3.00 6.10
N GLY A 26 3.78 -2.46 7.08
CA GLY A 26 4.32 -2.10 8.40
C GLY A 26 5.16 -0.82 8.42
N GLU A 27 4.89 0.11 7.48
CA GLU A 27 5.59 1.38 7.42
C GLU A 27 5.45 2.17 8.74
N LEU A 28 6.53 2.82 9.16
CA LEU A 28 6.50 3.73 10.30
C LEU A 28 5.47 4.85 10.03
N ASN A 29 4.65 5.17 11.04
CA ASN A 29 3.55 6.14 10.95
C ASN A 29 2.40 5.71 10.01
N SER A 30 2.27 4.41 9.72
CA SER A 30 1.01 3.89 9.20
C SER A 30 -0.08 3.99 10.26
N THR A 31 -1.26 4.44 9.84
CA THR A 31 -2.48 4.47 10.65
C THR A 31 -3.31 3.25 10.32
N THR A 32 -3.71 2.49 11.34
CA THR A 32 -4.61 1.35 11.18
C THR A 32 -5.96 1.65 11.83
N LYS A 33 -7.04 1.50 11.06
CA LYS A 33 -8.43 1.59 11.56
C LYS A 33 -9.20 0.35 11.12
N GLY A 34 -10.23 -0.02 11.88
CA GLY A 34 -11.11 -1.12 11.49
C GLY A 34 -11.79 -0.82 10.16
N TRP A 35 -11.66 -1.73 9.19
CA TRP A 35 -12.22 -1.50 7.85
C TRP A 35 -13.71 -1.19 7.90
N ASP A 36 -14.49 -1.91 8.72
CA ASP A 36 -15.94 -1.72 8.85
C ASP A 36 -16.34 -0.65 9.88
N THR A 37 -15.38 -0.03 10.58
CA THR A 37 -15.66 1.00 11.61
C THR A 37 -15.69 2.42 11.04
N VAL A 38 -15.29 2.61 9.78
CA VAL A 38 -15.21 3.91 9.09
C VAL A 38 -16.28 4.08 8.02
N SER A 39 -16.66 5.33 7.74
CA SER A 39 -17.68 5.67 6.75
C SER A 39 -17.09 5.84 5.34
N VAL A 40 -15.87 6.37 5.24
CA VAL A 40 -15.20 6.67 3.96
C VAL A 40 -13.80 6.06 3.92
N ARG A 41 -13.40 5.56 2.75
CA ARG A 41 -12.11 4.90 2.53
C ARG A 41 -11.42 5.51 1.32
N TRP A 42 -10.16 5.90 1.48
CA TRP A 42 -9.32 6.51 0.46
C TRP A 42 -8.14 5.61 0.14
N ALA A 43 -7.80 5.50 -1.14
CA ALA A 43 -6.54 4.95 -1.61
C ALA A 43 -5.78 6.08 -2.33
N LEU A 44 -4.74 6.61 -1.69
CA LEU A 44 -3.88 7.63 -2.25
C LEU A 44 -2.81 6.94 -3.10
N MET A 45 -2.94 7.03 -4.42
CA MET A 45 -2.02 6.39 -5.36
C MET A 45 -1.06 7.44 -5.93
N TYR A 46 0.24 7.15 -5.86
CA TYR A 46 1.27 7.99 -6.47
C TYR A 46 2.00 7.22 -7.58
N PRO A 47 2.09 7.76 -8.82
CA PRO A 47 2.62 7.04 -9.98
C PRO A 47 4.15 7.06 -10.03
N ASP A 48 4.81 6.83 -8.89
CA ASP A 48 6.27 6.76 -8.78
C ASP A 48 6.66 5.71 -7.74
N ALA A 49 7.90 5.24 -7.80
CA ALA A 49 8.39 4.18 -6.96
C ALA A 49 8.88 4.69 -5.60
N TYR A 50 8.71 3.88 -4.55
CA TYR A 50 9.09 4.24 -3.20
C TYR A 50 10.59 4.00 -2.95
N GLU A 51 11.46 4.91 -3.40
CA GLU A 51 12.92 4.75 -3.26
C GLU A 51 13.56 5.57 -2.14
N VAL A 52 13.12 6.82 -1.91
CA VAL A 52 13.90 7.83 -1.16
C VAL A 52 13.15 8.39 0.07
N GLY A 53 12.23 7.62 0.66
CA GLY A 53 11.60 7.95 1.95
C GLY A 53 10.58 9.09 1.89
N LEU A 54 9.40 8.80 1.31
CA LEU A 54 8.29 9.72 1.00
C LEU A 54 8.49 10.50 -0.31
N PRO A 55 8.21 9.87 -1.47
CA PRO A 55 8.44 10.49 -2.78
C PRO A 55 7.53 11.70 -3.05
N ASN A 56 6.49 11.92 -2.23
CA ASN A 56 5.57 13.04 -2.38
C ASN A 56 5.06 13.56 -1.03
N GLN A 57 5.46 14.78 -0.66
CA GLN A 57 5.01 15.44 0.58
C GLN A 57 3.50 15.73 0.58
N GLY A 58 2.91 16.02 -0.58
CA GLY A 58 1.47 16.23 -0.71
C GLY A 58 0.66 14.99 -0.34
N VAL A 59 1.09 13.81 -0.81
CA VAL A 59 0.48 12.53 -0.45
C VAL A 59 0.60 12.29 1.05
N GLN A 60 1.76 12.60 1.66
CA GLN A 60 1.94 12.47 3.10
C GLN A 60 1.00 13.40 3.90
N ILE A 61 0.90 14.67 3.52
CA ILE A 61 0.02 15.65 4.17
C ILE A 61 -1.44 15.22 4.04
N LEU A 62 -1.87 14.78 2.86
CA LEU A 62 -3.23 14.29 2.64
C LEU A 62 -3.52 13.05 3.47
N TYR A 63 -2.57 12.11 3.53
CA TYR A 63 -2.69 10.90 4.34
C TYR A 63 -2.93 11.24 5.80
N GLU A 64 -2.16 12.18 6.36
CA GLU A 64 -2.28 12.63 7.74
C GLU A 64 -3.64 13.30 7.99
N ILE A 65 -4.01 14.33 7.21
CA ILE A 65 -5.26 15.08 7.37
C ILE A 65 -6.49 14.17 7.27
N LEU A 66 -6.47 13.19 6.36
CA LEU A 66 -7.56 12.22 6.21
C LEU A 66 -7.61 11.28 7.42
N ASN A 67 -6.48 10.75 7.86
CA ASN A 67 -6.42 9.81 8.98
C ASN A 67 -6.60 10.47 10.35
N GLU A 68 -6.52 11.79 10.50
CA GLU A 68 -6.96 12.51 11.71
C GLU A 68 -8.49 12.44 11.93
N ARG A 69 -9.28 12.06 10.92
CA ARG A 69 -10.75 11.95 11.04
C ARG A 69 -11.13 10.54 11.46
N ASP A 70 -11.81 10.38 12.59
CA ASP A 70 -12.20 9.05 13.11
C ASP A 70 -13.02 8.20 12.12
N TRP A 71 -13.79 8.86 11.24
CA TRP A 71 -14.68 8.22 10.27
C TRP A 71 -14.07 8.00 8.88
N ILE A 72 -12.79 8.34 8.67
CA ILE A 72 -12.05 8.13 7.43
C ILE A 72 -10.89 7.15 7.65
N LEU A 73 -10.74 6.19 6.75
CA LEU A 73 -9.50 5.41 6.58
C LEU A 73 -8.83 5.84 5.27
N ALA A 74 -7.57 6.23 5.32
CA ALA A 74 -6.77 6.46 4.13
C ALA A 74 -5.56 5.53 4.12
N GLU A 75 -5.37 4.85 3.00
CA GLU A 75 -4.18 4.06 2.68
C GLU A 75 -3.39 4.75 1.57
N ARG A 76 -2.11 4.42 1.43
CA ARG A 76 -1.24 4.95 0.37
C ARG A 76 -0.56 3.81 -0.37
N THR A 77 -0.42 3.96 -1.68
CA THR A 77 0.29 2.99 -2.52
C THR A 77 1.07 3.70 -3.62
N TYR A 78 2.16 3.07 -4.04
CA TYR A 78 3.15 3.57 -4.97
C TYR A 78 3.28 2.61 -6.16
N SER A 79 3.86 3.08 -7.25
CA SER A 79 4.22 2.19 -8.34
C SER A 79 5.21 1.14 -7.84
N VAL A 80 4.93 -0.13 -8.14
CA VAL A 80 5.87 -1.23 -7.90
C VAL A 80 6.99 -1.18 -8.93
N PHE A 81 8.12 -1.79 -8.62
CA PHE A 81 9.22 -1.92 -9.58
C PHE A 81 8.83 -2.88 -10.71
N SER A 82 9.54 -2.82 -11.84
CA SER A 82 9.26 -3.65 -13.01
C SER A 82 9.40 -5.16 -12.75
N ASP A 83 10.33 -5.57 -11.90
CA ASP A 83 10.48 -6.97 -11.49
C ASP A 83 9.28 -7.47 -10.68
N MET A 84 8.78 -6.63 -9.77
CA MET A 84 7.59 -6.92 -8.98
C MET A 84 6.31 -6.87 -9.83
N GLU A 85 6.21 -5.90 -10.75
CA GLU A 85 5.10 -5.79 -11.70
C GLU A 85 4.97 -7.06 -12.55
N GLN A 86 6.08 -7.58 -13.06
CA GLN A 86 6.11 -8.83 -13.81
C GLN A 86 5.60 -10.00 -12.96
N VAL A 87 6.11 -10.18 -11.74
CA VAL A 87 5.67 -11.23 -10.82
C VAL A 87 4.17 -11.12 -10.54
N MET A 88 3.67 -9.91 -10.29
CA MET A 88 2.25 -9.68 -10.04
C MET A 88 1.38 -10.06 -11.23
N ARG A 89 1.79 -9.69 -12.46
CA ARG A 89 1.05 -10.03 -13.68
C ARG A 89 1.04 -11.54 -13.94
N GLU A 90 2.17 -12.20 -13.81
CA GLU A 90 2.31 -13.65 -14.03
C GLU A 90 1.44 -14.46 -13.08
N HIS A 91 1.27 -14.00 -11.83
CA HIS A 91 0.53 -14.70 -10.78
C HIS A 91 -0.89 -14.16 -10.57
N GLY A 92 -1.33 -13.17 -11.36
CA GLY A 92 -2.65 -12.56 -11.23
C GLY A 92 -2.88 -11.83 -9.90
N ILE A 93 -1.83 -11.25 -9.32
CA ILE A 93 -1.89 -10.48 -8.07
C ILE A 93 -2.28 -9.03 -8.40
N PRO A 94 -3.39 -8.50 -7.87
CA PRO A 94 -3.79 -7.12 -8.10
C PRO A 94 -2.90 -6.14 -7.33
N GLN A 95 -2.99 -4.86 -7.68
CA GLN A 95 -2.42 -3.79 -6.86
C GLN A 95 -2.99 -3.84 -5.44
N PHE A 96 -2.13 -3.59 -4.46
CA PHE A 96 -2.46 -3.55 -3.04
C PHE A 96 -1.99 -2.24 -2.42
N THR A 97 -2.53 -1.95 -1.23
CA THR A 97 -2.14 -0.84 -0.36
C THR A 97 -1.64 -1.41 0.95
#